data_AF-A0A7V9PSM1-F1
#
_entry.id   AF-A0A7V9PSM1-F1
#
_cell.length_a   1.000
_cell.length_b   1.000
_cell.length_c   1.000
_cell.angle_alpha   90.00
_cell.angle_beta   90.00
_cell.angle_gamma   90.00
#
_symmetry.space_group_name_H-M   'P 1'
#
loop_
_entity.id
_entity.type
_entity.pdbx_description
1 polymer ?
#
loop_
_entity_poly.entity_id
_entity_poly.type
_entity_poly.pdbx_seq_one_letter_code
_entity_poly.pdbx_strand_id
1 'polypeptide(L)'
;DTGSLRGDLLAVFCGPAGLSERLPMSVLGAVMTALHTDAELSVAWRERFLAPRLAVTEGIFARAQQRGEVRRDADLEVLTTVLPSLCAFHHTVLGNPVDADFVARVLDHVVLPAITRPVP
;
A
#
# COMPACT_ATOMS: atom_id res chain seq x y z
N ASP A 1 -6.84 11.42 -7.89
CA ASP A 1 -6.71 10.95 -9.27
C ASP A 1 -5.78 11.91 -9.99
N THR A 2 -4.51 11.52 -10.14
CA THR A 2 -3.49 12.29 -10.86
C THR A 2 -3.44 11.92 -12.35
N GLY A 3 -4.30 11.00 -12.81
CA GLY A 3 -4.32 10.52 -14.20
C GLY A 3 -3.36 9.37 -14.51
N SER A 4 -2.61 8.85 -13.54
CA SER A 4 -1.75 7.66 -13.72
C SER A 4 -1.73 6.81 -12.44
N LEU A 5 -1.57 5.50 -12.59
CA LEU A 5 -1.49 4.57 -11.45
C LEU A 5 -0.33 4.94 -10.52
N ARG A 6 0.84 5.23 -11.09
CA ARG A 6 2.03 5.61 -10.32
C ARG A 6 1.79 6.86 -9.48
N GLY A 7 1.20 7.89 -10.09
CA GLY A 7 0.93 9.15 -9.39
C GLY A 7 -0.14 8.99 -8.30
N ASP A 8 -1.17 8.21 -8.57
CA ASP A 8 -2.21 7.90 -7.58
C ASP A 8 -1.66 7.12 -6.37
N LEU A 9 -0.80 6.12 -6.60
CA LEU A 9 -0.16 5.38 -5.52
C LEU A 9 0.83 6.26 -4.74
N LEU A 10 1.64 7.09 -5.40
CA LEU A 10 2.51 8.05 -4.70
C LEU A 10 1.69 9.04 -3.87
N ALA A 11 0.58 9.56 -4.39
CA ALA A 11 -0.27 10.50 -3.67
C ALA A 11 -0.90 9.85 -2.42
N VAL A 12 -1.31 8.58 -2.49
CA VAL A 12 -1.86 7.85 -1.34
C VAL A 12 -0.81 7.52 -0.29
N PHE A 13 0.40 7.15 -0.69
CA PHE A 13 1.41 6.70 0.28
C PHE A 13 2.27 7.84 0.82
N CYS A 14 2.53 8.88 0.03
CA CYS A 14 3.43 9.99 0.37
C CYS A 14 2.71 11.34 0.55
N GLY A 15 1.39 11.40 0.33
CA GLY A 15 0.64 12.65 0.44
C GLY A 15 0.36 13.10 1.89
N PRO A 16 -0.16 14.32 2.10
CA PRO A 16 -0.51 14.90 3.41
C PRO A 16 -1.72 14.25 4.12
N ALA A 17 -2.14 13.09 3.63
CA ALA A 17 -3.17 12.26 4.23
C ALA A 17 -2.78 10.78 4.13
N GLY A 18 -1.52 10.52 3.78
CA GLY A 18 -1.01 9.21 3.44
C GLY A 18 -0.79 8.31 4.65
N LEU A 19 -0.45 7.05 4.36
CA LEU A 19 -0.36 6.00 5.36
C LEU A 19 0.55 6.38 6.54
N SER A 20 1.68 7.03 6.24
CA SER A 20 2.71 7.43 7.21
C SER A 20 2.25 8.47 8.23
N GLU A 21 1.26 9.31 7.89
CA GLU A 21 0.75 10.34 8.79
C GLU A 21 -0.37 9.83 9.70
N ARG A 22 -1.19 8.91 9.18
CA ARG A 22 -2.35 8.34 9.90
C ARG A 22 -2.00 7.18 10.84
N LEU A 23 -0.83 6.58 10.64
CA LEU A 23 -0.22 5.66 11.59
C LEU A 23 1.29 5.86 11.52
N PRO A 24 1.87 6.56 12.51
CA PRO A 24 3.31 6.70 12.60
C PRO A 24 3.92 5.30 12.63
N MET A 25 4.84 5.04 11.69
CA MET A 25 5.49 3.74 11.59
C MET A 25 6.18 3.32 12.91
N SER A 26 6.57 4.30 13.73
CA SER A 26 7.11 4.12 15.07
C SER A 26 6.17 3.38 16.05
N VAL A 27 4.86 3.38 15.81
CA VAL A 27 3.86 2.70 16.67
C VAL A 27 3.49 1.32 16.11
N LEU A 28 3.88 1.01 14.87
CA LEU A 28 3.50 -0.22 14.19
C LEU A 28 3.97 -1.47 14.94
N GLY A 29 5.17 -1.46 15.53
CA GLY A 29 5.68 -2.58 16.33
C GLY A 29 4.78 -2.93 17.52
N ALA A 30 4.35 -1.92 18.28
CA ALA A 30 3.45 -2.12 19.43
C ALA A 30 2.06 -2.62 18.99
N VAL A 31 1.53 -2.06 17.90
CA VAL A 31 0.26 -2.52 17.32
C VAL A 31 0.37 -3.97 16.89
N MET A 32 1.43 -4.36 16.17
CA MET A 32 1.63 -5.74 15.71
C MET A 32 1.63 -6.73 16.88
N THR A 33 2.31 -6.42 17.99
CA THR A 33 2.25 -7.25 19.20
C THR A 33 0.82 -7.38 19.71
N ALA A 34 0.10 -6.26 19.84
CA ALA A 34 -1.27 -6.25 20.37
C ALA A 34 -2.24 -7.03 19.46
N LEU A 35 -2.08 -6.96 18.13
CA LEU A 35 -2.87 -7.73 17.17
C LEU A 35 -2.70 -9.25 17.31
N HIS A 36 -1.57 -9.71 17.85
CA HIS A 36 -1.32 -11.14 18.12
C HIS A 36 -1.88 -11.61 19.46
N THR A 37 -2.05 -10.71 20.44
CA THR A 37 -2.46 -11.06 21.80
C THR A 37 -3.92 -10.71 22.12
N ASP A 38 -4.55 -9.84 21.32
CA ASP A 38 -5.91 -9.35 21.52
C ASP A 38 -6.75 -9.55 20.24
N ALA A 39 -7.65 -10.52 20.29
CA ALA A 39 -8.50 -10.88 19.16
C ALA A 39 -9.55 -9.80 18.83
N GLU A 40 -10.06 -9.08 19.83
CA GLU A 40 -11.05 -8.02 19.63
C GLU A 40 -10.38 -6.83 18.91
N LEU A 41 -9.19 -6.45 19.38
CA LEU A 41 -8.38 -5.43 18.72
C LEU A 41 -8.04 -5.83 17.28
N SER A 42 -7.71 -7.11 17.04
CA SER A 42 -7.40 -7.62 15.70
C SER A 42 -8.58 -7.50 14.72
N VAL A 43 -9.80 -7.77 15.18
CA VAL A 43 -11.02 -7.57 14.39
C VAL A 43 -11.23 -6.07 14.13
N ALA A 44 -11.22 -5.24 15.18
CA ALA A 44 -11.43 -3.80 15.07
C ALA A 44 -10.39 -3.15 14.14
N TRP A 45 -9.14 -3.60 14.20
CA TRP A 45 -8.06 -3.13 13.32
C TRP A 45 -8.33 -3.47 11.85
N ARG A 46 -8.70 -4.70 11.54
CA ARG A 46 -9.03 -5.09 10.16
C ARG A 46 -10.20 -4.30 9.61
N GLU A 47 -11.29 -4.20 10.37
CA GLU A 47 -12.53 -3.58 9.91
C GLU A 47 -12.46 -2.05 9.85
N ARG A 48 -11.90 -1.41 10.88
CA ARG A 48 -11.97 0.04 11.05
C ARG A 48 -10.74 0.76 10.55
N PHE A 49 -9.59 0.09 10.55
CA PHE A 49 -8.31 0.70 10.16
C PHE A 49 -7.85 0.22 8.78
N LEU A 50 -7.77 -1.09 8.52
CA LEU A 50 -7.24 -1.61 7.26
C LEU A 50 -8.25 -1.52 6.11
N ALA A 51 -9.48 -2.00 6.29
CA ALA A 51 -10.46 -2.10 5.21
C ALA A 51 -10.72 -0.76 4.48
N PRO A 52 -10.87 0.41 5.15
CA PRO A 52 -11.05 1.68 4.44
C PRO A 52 -9.85 2.07 3.57
N ARG A 53 -8.63 1.72 3.98
CA ARG A 53 -7.40 2.04 3.25
C ARG A 53 -7.21 1.11 2.05
N LEU A 54 -7.52 -0.17 2.22
CA LEU A 54 -7.51 -1.14 1.13
C LEU A 54 -8.54 -0.75 0.08
N ALA A 55 -9.76 -0.39 0.46
CA ALA A 55 -10.79 0.08 -0.47
C ALA A 55 -10.36 1.30 -1.31
N VAL A 56 -9.64 2.26 -0.71
CA VAL A 56 -9.07 3.41 -1.47
C VAL A 56 -8.08 2.93 -2.52
N THR A 57 -7.22 1.98 -2.15
CA THR A 57 -6.16 1.44 -3.01
C THR A 57 -6.74 0.57 -4.13
N GLU A 58 -7.73 -0.26 -3.80
CA GLU A 58 -8.53 -1.02 -4.77
C GLU A 58 -9.20 -0.10 -5.79
N GLY A 59 -9.79 1.01 -5.34
CA GLY A 59 -10.37 2.00 -6.23
C GLY A 59 -9.36 2.61 -7.20
N ILE A 60 -8.10 2.81 -6.78
CA ILE A 60 -7.02 3.26 -7.65
C ILE A 60 -6.70 2.22 -8.72
N PHE A 61 -6.53 0.95 -8.32
CA PHE A 61 -6.26 -0.13 -9.26
C PHE A 61 -7.42 -0.34 -10.25
N ALA A 62 -8.66 -0.25 -9.79
CA ALA A 62 -9.84 -0.36 -10.65
C ALA A 62 -9.88 0.75 -11.72
N ARG A 63 -9.59 2.01 -11.35
CA ARG A 63 -9.49 3.12 -12.33
C ARG A 63 -8.33 2.91 -13.29
N ALA A 64 -7.19 2.42 -12.82
CA ALA A 64 -6.05 2.09 -13.69
C ALA A 64 -6.36 0.96 -14.68
N GLN A 65 -7.15 -0.05 -14.28
CA GLN A 65 -7.66 -1.08 -15.19
C GLN A 65 -8.61 -0.49 -16.26
N GLN A 66 -9.49 0.45 -15.88
CA GLN A 66 -10.36 1.14 -16.84
C GLN A 66 -9.57 1.95 -17.89
N ARG A 67 -8.43 2.52 -17.49
CA ARG A 67 -7.51 3.23 -18.39
C ARG A 67 -6.59 2.31 -19.20
N GLY A 68 -6.58 1.01 -18.91
CA GLY A 68 -5.72 0.02 -19.59
C GLY A 68 -4.27 -0.02 -19.09
N GLU A 69 -3.96 0.65 -17.98
CA GLU A 69 -2.61 0.62 -17.36
C GLU A 69 -2.30 -0.72 -16.68
N VAL A 70 -3.34 -1.40 -16.19
CA VAL A 70 -3.24 -2.67 -15.44
C VAL A 70 -3.94 -3.79 -16.21
N ARG A 71 -3.30 -4.97 -16.26
CA ARG A 71 -3.90 -6.17 -16.84
C ARG A 71 -5.21 -6.55 -16.12
N ARG A 72 -6.22 -6.98 -16.89
CA ARG A 72 -7.57 -7.26 -16.36
C ARG A 72 -7.63 -8.46 -15.42
N ASP A 73 -6.66 -9.36 -15.54
CA ASP A 73 -6.50 -10.58 -14.74
C ASP A 73 -5.49 -10.39 -13.59
N ALA A 74 -5.12 -9.14 -13.28
CA ALA A 74 -4.32 -8.82 -12.10
C ALA A 74 -5.10 -9.13 -10.82
N ASP A 75 -4.44 -9.80 -9.87
CA ASP A 75 -4.97 -10.05 -8.54
C ASP A 75 -4.87 -8.78 -7.69
N LEU A 76 -5.94 -7.99 -7.66
CA LEU A 76 -5.95 -6.71 -6.95
C LEU A 76 -5.84 -6.88 -5.43
N GLU A 77 -6.35 -7.98 -4.88
CA GLU A 77 -6.28 -8.28 -3.45
C GLU A 77 -4.81 -8.40 -3.04
N VAL A 78 -4.03 -9.21 -3.75
CA VAL A 78 -2.58 -9.33 -3.50
C VAL A 78 -1.89 -7.98 -3.71
N LEU A 79 -2.15 -7.30 -4.82
CA LEU A 79 -1.45 -6.05 -5.18
C LEU A 79 -1.65 -4.92 -4.18
N THR A 80 -2.84 -4.79 -3.60
CA THR A 80 -3.12 -3.77 -2.59
C THR A 80 -2.30 -3.96 -1.32
N THR A 81 -1.81 -5.18 -1.06
CA THR A 81 -1.01 -5.50 0.13
C THR A 81 0.50 -5.41 -0.10
N VAL A 82 1.00 -5.46 -1.35
CA VAL A 82 2.44 -5.52 -1.64
C VAL A 82 3.21 -4.31 -1.10
N LEU A 83 2.80 -3.11 -1.50
CA LEU A 83 3.47 -1.88 -1.08
C LEU A 83 3.46 -1.66 0.44
N PRO A 84 2.30 -1.75 1.15
CA PRO A 84 2.30 -1.58 2.61
C PRO A 84 3.11 -2.67 3.32
N SER A 85 3.16 -3.90 2.80
CA SER A 85 3.98 -4.98 3.36
C SER A 85 5.47 -4.68 3.27
N LEU A 86 5.93 -4.19 2.11
CA LEU A 86 7.34 -3.80 1.91
C LEU A 86 7.72 -2.59 2.78
N CYS A 87 6.83 -1.60 2.93
CA CYS A 87 7.03 -0.48 3.85
C CYS A 87 7.12 -0.95 5.30
N ALA A 88 6.24 -1.87 5.72
CA ALA A 88 6.27 -2.44 7.07
C ALA A 88 7.56 -3.22 7.34
N PHE A 89 8.03 -4.03 6.39
CA PHE A 89 9.29 -4.75 6.53
C PHE A 89 10.50 -3.80 6.58
N HIS A 90 10.56 -2.83 5.65
CA HIS A 90 11.65 -1.85 5.59
C HIS A 90 11.77 -1.03 6.87
N HIS A 91 10.64 -0.66 7.47
CA HIS A 91 10.64 0.08 8.72
C HIS A 91 10.87 -0.79 9.94
N THR A 92 10.02 -1.80 10.14
CA THR A 92 9.94 -2.51 11.42
C THR A 92 11.02 -3.57 11.55
N VAL A 93 11.44 -4.20 10.45
CA VAL A 93 12.45 -5.26 10.46
C VAL A 93 13.83 -4.70 10.16
N LEU A 94 13.96 -3.86 9.12
CA LEU A 94 15.26 -3.28 8.75
C LEU A 94 15.61 -2.00 9.51
N GLY A 95 14.65 -1.37 10.19
CA GLY A 95 14.89 -0.15 10.98
C GLY A 95 15.05 1.13 10.13
N ASN A 96 14.71 1.09 8.84
CA ASN A 96 14.92 2.20 7.92
C ASN A 96 13.69 3.11 7.82
N PRO A 97 13.86 4.41 7.52
CA PRO A 97 12.73 5.29 7.24
C PRO A 97 12.00 4.85 5.95
N VAL A 98 10.70 5.09 5.90
CA VAL A 98 9.90 4.97 4.66
C VAL A 98 9.69 6.38 4.13
N ASP A 99 10.47 6.73 3.11
CA ASP A 99 10.41 8.02 2.42
C ASP A 99 9.81 7.87 1.01
N ALA A 100 9.57 9.00 0.36
CA ALA A 100 9.00 9.03 -0.99
C ALA A 100 9.91 8.34 -2.01
N ASP A 101 11.23 8.39 -1.82
CA ASP A 101 12.20 7.75 -2.71
C ASP A 101 12.13 6.22 -2.61
N PHE A 102 11.99 5.67 -1.39
CA PHE A 102 11.76 4.25 -1.18
C PHE A 102 10.45 3.80 -1.83
N VAL A 103 9.35 4.52 -1.58
CA VAL A 103 8.05 4.20 -2.19
C VAL A 103 8.14 4.24 -3.71
N ALA A 104 8.77 5.25 -4.28
CA ALA A 104 8.97 5.35 -5.73
C ALA A 104 9.76 4.16 -6.28
N ARG A 105 10.87 3.76 -5.64
CA ARG A 105 11.65 2.59 -6.06
C ARG A 105 10.83 1.29 -6.03
N VAL A 106 10.03 1.08 -4.98
CA VAL A 106 9.17 -0.10 -4.89
C VAL A 106 8.11 -0.10 -5.99
N LEU A 107 7.51 1.06 -6.27
CA LEU A 107 6.55 1.19 -7.37
C LEU A 107 7.19 0.87 -8.72
N ASP A 108 8.34 1.47 -9.01
CA ASP A 108 8.99 1.41 -10.31
C ASP A 108 9.64 0.04 -10.60
N HIS A 109 10.16 -0.63 -9.57
CA HIS A 109 10.89 -1.89 -9.73
C HIS A 109 10.12 -3.16 -9.35
N VAL A 110 8.98 -3.03 -8.65
CA VAL A 110 8.20 -4.20 -8.19
C VAL A 110 6.76 -4.10 -8.63
N VAL A 111 6.04 -3.06 -8.20
CA VAL A 111 4.58 -3.00 -8.36
C VAL A 111 4.21 -2.82 -9.83
N LEU A 112 4.72 -1.79 -10.50
CA LEU A 112 4.37 -1.50 -11.88
C LEU A 112 4.81 -2.64 -12.83
N PRO A 113 6.07 -3.12 -12.80
CA PRO A 113 6.49 -4.21 -13.69
C PRO A 113 5.67 -5.50 -13.54
N ALA A 114 5.13 -5.78 -12.35
CA ALA A 114 4.32 -6.98 -12.10
C ALA A 114 2.90 -6.92 -12.71
N ILE A 115 2.39 -5.72 -13.04
CA ILE A 115 0.97 -5.50 -13.36
C ILE A 115 0.75 -4.77 -14.68
N THR A 116 1.75 -4.03 -15.14
CA THR A 116 1.76 -3.43 -16.47
C THR A 116 2.12 -4.50 -17.48
N ARG A 117 1.46 -4.51 -18.64
CA ARG A 117 1.90 -5.36 -19.75
C ARG A 117 3.33 -4.96 -20.14
N PRO A 118 4.24 -5.92 -20.40
CA PRO A 118 5.49 -5.57 -21.06
C PRO A 118 5.14 -4.90 -22.39
N VAL A 119 5.71 -3.73 -22.63
CA VAL A 119 5.66 -3.10 -23.95
C VAL A 119 6.45 -4.02 -24.88
N PRO A 120 5.86 -4.53 -25.97
CA PRO A 120 6.55 -5.36 -26.93
C PRO A 120 7.71 -4.64 -27.61
#